data_AF-A0AAP1RFV6-F1
#
_entry.id   AF-A0AAP1RFV6-F1
#
_cell.length_a   1.000
_cell.length_b   1.000
_cell.length_c   1.000
_cell.angle_alpha   90.00
_cell.angle_beta   90.00
_cell.angle_gamma   90.00
#
_symmetry.space_group_name_H-M   'P 1'
#
loop_
_entity.id
_entity.type
_entity.pdbx_description
1 polymer ?
#
loop_
_entity_poly.entity_id
_entity_poly.type
_entity_poly.pdbx_seq_one_letter_code
_entity_poly.pdbx_strand_id
1 'polypeptide(L)'
;MKLQQRRGNKSLKYLIFETLGNILIYISGILPFIHVLFSDQKLESKFFGYSSIHRFLYSAGTHASLLFLVLGLLILIPILSKDNIDYYKINLKYSLLSPFISAVFFMSWVFIPGVNFNILAYFFIGICISAISVFLILKLMDYIKLIKISFIYKERLLEEGLNYINSEIKK
;
A
#
# COMPACT_ATOMS: atom_id res chain seq x y z
N MET A 1 17.55 -19.75 -1.71
CA MET A 1 17.64 -20.54 -0.45
C MET A 1 18.45 -19.86 0.67
N LYS A 2 19.58 -19.18 0.42
CA LYS A 2 20.38 -18.51 1.49
C LYS A 2 19.73 -17.30 2.19
N LEU A 3 18.69 -16.67 1.60
CA LEU A 3 17.97 -15.53 2.22
C LEU A 3 16.95 -15.95 3.28
N GLN A 4 16.49 -17.20 3.30
CA GLN A 4 15.53 -17.69 4.29
C GLN A 4 16.17 -18.14 5.61
N GLN A 5 17.46 -18.50 5.60
CA GLN A 5 18.17 -19.04 6.77
C GLN A 5 18.64 -17.97 7.79
N ARG A 6 18.70 -16.68 7.42
CA ARG A 6 19.14 -15.59 8.35
C ARG A 6 18.02 -15.01 9.22
N ARG A 7 16.78 -15.50 9.10
CA ARG A 7 15.62 -15.01 9.89
C ARG A 7 15.58 -15.53 11.33
N GLY A 8 16.44 -16.50 11.68
CA GLY A 8 16.32 -17.30 12.90
C GLY A 8 16.55 -16.59 14.24
N ASN A 9 16.92 -15.31 14.28
CA ASN A 9 17.10 -14.63 15.57
C ASN A 9 16.92 -13.08 15.52
N LYS A 10 15.93 -12.59 14.76
CA LYS A 10 15.51 -11.17 14.91
C LYS A 10 14.73 -11.06 16.22
N SER A 11 15.26 -10.32 17.20
CA SER A 11 14.52 -10.05 18.45
C SER A 11 13.16 -9.42 18.14
N LEU A 12 12.10 -9.93 18.78
CA LEU A 12 10.70 -9.51 18.59
C LEU A 12 10.54 -7.98 18.63
N LYS A 13 11.35 -7.29 19.45
CA LYS A 13 11.38 -5.83 19.54
C LYS A 13 11.71 -5.18 18.19
N TYR A 14 12.70 -5.67 17.45
CA TYR A 14 13.06 -5.11 16.15
C TYR A 14 11.95 -5.26 15.11
N LEU A 15 11.23 -6.38 15.12
CA LEU A 15 10.08 -6.59 14.23
C LEU A 15 8.94 -5.61 14.55
N ILE A 16 8.68 -5.35 15.84
CA ILE A 16 7.66 -4.41 16.29
C ILE A 16 8.00 -2.98 15.86
N PHE A 17 9.22 -2.52 16.13
CA PHE A 17 9.62 -1.16 15.74
C PHE A 17 9.67 -0.98 14.22
N GLU A 18 10.12 -2.01 13.47
CA GLU A 18 10.08 -2.01 12.01
C GLU A 18 8.64 -1.89 11.49
N THR A 19 7.72 -2.68 12.05
CA THR A 19 6.31 -2.64 11.67
C THR A 19 5.69 -1.28 11.99
N LEU A 20 5.95 -0.74 13.17
CA LEU A 20 5.45 0.56 13.62
C LEU A 20 5.95 1.70 12.74
N GLY A 21 7.25 1.75 12.46
CA GLY A 21 7.85 2.79 11.62
C GLY A 21 7.27 2.77 10.21
N ASN A 22 7.12 1.59 9.61
CA ASN A 22 6.49 1.46 8.29
C ASN A 22 5.01 1.88 8.30
N ILE A 23 4.23 1.49 9.32
CA ILE A 23 2.82 1.89 9.45
C ILE A 23 2.69 3.42 9.49
N LEU A 24 3.53 4.11 10.26
CA LEU A 24 3.50 5.56 10.35
C LEU A 24 3.77 6.22 9.00
N ILE A 25 4.73 5.72 8.23
CA ILE A 25 5.04 6.25 6.89
C ILE A 25 3.94 5.94 5.86
N TYR A 26 3.23 4.82 6.00
CA TYR A 26 2.07 4.54 5.16
C TYR A 26 0.90 5.49 5.48
N ILE A 27 0.59 5.67 6.77
CA ILE A 27 -0.48 6.57 7.20
C ILE A 27 -0.17 8.02 6.80
N SER A 28 1.10 8.44 6.85
CA SER A 28 1.49 9.78 6.38
C SER A 28 1.12 10.06 4.93
N GLY A 29 1.10 9.05 4.06
CA GLY A 29 0.74 9.24 2.65
C GLY A 29 -0.74 9.48 2.41
N ILE A 30 -1.60 9.03 3.33
CA ILE A 30 -3.06 9.08 3.18
C ILE A 30 -3.65 10.30 3.89
N LEU A 31 -3.08 10.68 5.04
CA LEU A 31 -3.51 11.80 5.88
C LEU A 31 -3.83 13.11 5.13
N PRO A 32 -3.04 13.56 4.14
CA PRO A 32 -3.32 14.78 3.41
C PRO A 32 -4.64 14.74 2.63
N PHE A 33 -5.15 13.56 2.28
CA PHE A 33 -6.32 13.38 1.42
C PHE A 33 -7.64 13.19 2.18
N ILE A 34 -7.61 13.11 3.51
CA ILE A 34 -8.81 12.89 4.34
C ILE A 34 -9.86 13.99 4.11
N HIS A 35 -9.43 15.22 3.83
CA HIS A 35 -10.31 16.34 3.53
C HIS A 35 -11.28 16.09 2.36
N VAL A 36 -10.91 15.24 1.39
CA VAL A 36 -11.71 14.90 0.21
C VAL A 36 -12.99 14.14 0.57
N LEU A 37 -13.01 13.46 1.73
CA LEU A 37 -14.18 12.75 2.23
C LEU A 37 -15.30 13.69 2.70
N PHE A 38 -15.00 14.99 2.82
CA PHE A 38 -15.91 16.01 3.32
C PHE A 38 -16.10 17.10 2.28
N SER A 39 -17.36 17.52 2.08
CA SER A 39 -17.68 18.64 1.18
C SER A 39 -17.12 19.96 1.72
N ASP A 40 -16.65 20.83 0.81
CA ASP A 40 -16.19 22.17 1.17
C ASP A 40 -17.37 23.09 1.47
N GLN A 41 -17.95 22.92 2.67
CA GLN A 41 -19.01 23.77 3.19
C GLN A 41 -18.40 24.88 4.04
N LYS A 42 -18.77 26.14 3.75
CA LYS A 42 -18.44 27.26 4.62
C LYS A 42 -19.14 27.08 5.95
N LEU A 43 -18.37 27.13 7.03
CA LEU A 43 -18.91 27.16 8.38
C LEU A 43 -19.45 28.56 8.70
N GLU A 44 -20.60 28.63 9.35
CA GLU A 44 -21.20 29.89 9.82
C GLU A 44 -20.31 30.58 10.87
N SER A 45 -19.61 29.79 11.68
CA SER A 45 -18.61 30.26 12.64
C SER A 45 -17.24 29.65 12.35
N LYS A 46 -16.16 30.43 12.54
CA LYS A 46 -14.80 29.92 12.30
C LYS A 46 -14.47 28.82 13.32
N PHE A 47 -14.01 27.67 12.83
CA PHE A 47 -13.51 26.57 13.66
C PHE A 47 -11.98 26.58 13.64
N PHE A 48 -11.33 26.83 14.80
CA PHE A 48 -9.87 26.98 14.89
C PHE A 48 -9.28 27.97 13.87
N GLY A 49 -10.02 29.05 13.55
CA GLY A 49 -9.62 30.06 12.57
C GLY A 49 -9.90 29.69 11.10
N TYR A 50 -10.34 28.47 10.81
CA TYR A 50 -10.71 28.01 9.47
C TYR A 50 -12.17 28.30 9.14
N SER A 51 -12.43 28.63 7.88
CA SER A 51 -13.76 28.94 7.36
C SER A 51 -14.53 27.73 6.83
N SER A 52 -13.89 26.56 6.77
CA SER A 52 -14.53 25.29 6.40
C SER A 52 -13.80 24.10 7.04
N ILE A 53 -14.56 23.04 7.34
CA ILE A 53 -14.02 21.77 7.86
C ILE A 53 -13.03 21.18 6.85
N HIS A 54 -13.35 21.28 5.57
CA HIS A 54 -12.50 20.82 4.48
C HIS A 54 -11.10 21.46 4.51
N ARG A 55 -11.00 22.79 4.67
CA ARG A 55 -9.71 23.50 4.79
C ARG A 55 -8.97 23.14 6.07
N PHE A 56 -9.69 22.97 7.19
CA PHE A 56 -9.10 22.51 8.45
C PHE A 56 -8.49 21.12 8.30
N LEU A 57 -9.24 20.15 7.76
CA LEU A 57 -8.79 18.77 7.57
C LEU A 57 -7.63 18.66 6.59
N TYR A 58 -7.59 19.50 5.55
CA TYR A 58 -6.46 19.57 4.64
C TYR A 58 -5.18 20.00 5.38
N SER A 59 -5.26 21.11 6.12
CA SER A 59 -4.14 21.64 6.89
C SER A 59 -3.69 20.65 7.96
N ALA A 60 -4.62 20.16 8.79
CA ALA A 60 -4.32 19.19 9.85
C ALA A 60 -3.75 17.88 9.28
N GLY A 61 -4.33 17.37 8.19
CA GLY A 61 -3.85 16.17 7.49
C GLY A 61 -2.43 16.34 6.94
N THR A 62 -2.10 17.52 6.40
CA THR A 62 -0.75 17.81 5.89
C THR A 62 0.29 17.89 7.02
N HIS A 63 -0.04 18.54 8.14
CA HIS A 63 0.86 18.62 9.30
C HIS A 63 1.04 17.26 9.97
N ALA A 64 -0.04 16.50 10.15
CA ALA A 64 0.00 15.15 10.70
C ALA A 64 0.78 14.19 9.80
N SER A 65 0.65 14.33 8.47
CA SER A 65 1.44 13.58 7.49
C SER A 65 2.94 13.79 7.72
N LEU A 66 3.39 15.04 7.81
CA LEU A 66 4.80 15.35 8.03
C LEU A 66 5.30 14.79 9.37
N LEU A 67 4.51 14.93 10.44
CA LEU A 67 4.84 14.41 11.77
C LEU A 67 5.00 12.89 11.75
N PHE A 68 4.06 12.16 11.14
CA PHE A 68 4.09 10.69 11.10
C PHE A 68 5.23 10.17 10.22
N LEU A 69 5.54 10.87 9.14
CA LEU A 69 6.71 10.57 8.32
C LEU A 69 8.00 10.68 9.14
N VAL A 70 8.21 11.80 9.83
CA VAL A 70 9.42 12.05 10.62
C VAL A 70 9.54 11.01 11.74
N LEU A 71 8.46 10.73 12.47
CA LEU A 71 8.45 9.71 13.51
C LEU A 71 8.74 8.31 12.95
N GLY A 72 8.13 7.94 11.83
CA GLY A 72 8.36 6.65 11.18
C GLY A 72 9.81 6.46 10.73
N LEU A 73 10.43 7.50 10.16
CA LEU A 73 11.85 7.49 9.79
C LEU A 73 12.76 7.42 11.02
N LEU A 74 12.49 8.21 12.06
CA LEU A 74 13.26 8.19 13.31
C LEU A 74 13.22 6.82 14.01
N ILE A 75 12.11 6.09 13.90
CA ILE A 75 11.99 4.73 14.42
C ILE A 75 12.79 3.73 13.56
N LEU A 76 12.81 3.90 12.24
CA LEU A 76 13.50 2.98 11.32
C LEU A 76 15.02 3.19 11.26
N ILE A 77 15.51 4.42 11.41
CA ILE A 77 16.95 4.76 11.31
C ILE A 77 17.82 3.93 12.29
N PRO A 78 17.48 3.79 13.58
CA PRO A 78 18.24 2.99 14.53
C PRO A 78 18.26 1.48 14.23
N ILE A 79 17.34 1.01 13.38
CA ILE A 79 17.16 -0.42 13.03
C ILE A 79 17.96 -0.78 11.76
N LEU A 80 18.46 0.23 11.03
CA LEU A 80 19.31 0.06 9.85
C LEU A 80 20.70 -0.48 10.25
N SER A 81 20.82 -1.81 10.37
CA SER A 81 22.13 -2.45 10.49
C SER A 81 22.75 -2.75 9.11
N LYS A 82 24.08 -2.79 9.07
CA LYS A 82 24.88 -3.08 7.87
C LYS A 82 24.49 -4.41 7.19
N ASP A 83 24.01 -5.38 7.97
CA ASP A 83 23.67 -6.73 7.48
C ASP A 83 22.32 -6.82 6.76
N ASN A 84 21.45 -5.81 6.89
CA ASN A 84 20.10 -5.80 6.31
C ASN A 84 19.85 -4.57 5.40
N ILE A 85 20.90 -3.83 5.07
CA ILE A 85 20.81 -2.51 4.43
C ILE A 85 20.11 -2.54 3.07
N ASP A 86 20.29 -3.59 2.28
CA ASP A 86 19.68 -3.69 0.94
C ASP A 86 18.16 -3.95 1.02
N TYR A 87 17.74 -4.79 1.97
CA TYR A 87 16.32 -5.04 2.24
C TYR A 87 15.64 -3.76 2.74
N TYR A 88 16.28 -3.05 3.67
CA TYR A 88 15.74 -1.80 4.17
C TYR A 88 15.77 -0.67 3.15
N LYS A 89 16.79 -0.57 2.27
CA LYS A 89 16.82 0.39 1.16
C LYS A 89 15.58 0.27 0.28
N ILE A 90 15.18 -0.96 -0.03
CA ILE A 90 13.98 -1.23 -0.84
C ILE A 90 12.73 -0.76 -0.09
N ASN A 91 12.57 -1.15 1.18
CA ASN A 91 11.42 -0.76 1.99
C ASN A 91 11.34 0.75 2.24
N LEU A 92 12.47 1.42 2.51
CA LEU A 92 12.54 2.87 2.66
C LEU A 92 12.21 3.57 1.33
N LYS A 93 12.69 3.07 0.19
CA LYS A 93 12.37 3.64 -1.13
C LYS A 93 10.86 3.63 -1.39
N TYR A 94 10.16 2.53 -1.07
CA TYR A 94 8.71 2.46 -1.21
C TYR A 94 7.96 3.28 -0.15
N SER A 95 8.48 3.30 1.08
CA SER A 95 7.88 4.09 2.17
C SER A 95 8.00 5.59 1.90
N LEU A 96 9.12 6.06 1.34
CA LEU A 96 9.35 7.46 0.94
C LEU A 96 8.55 7.89 -0.31
N LEU A 97 7.92 6.96 -1.02
CA LEU A 97 7.06 7.29 -2.16
C LEU A 97 5.79 8.03 -1.69
N SER A 98 5.22 7.60 -0.56
CA SER A 98 4.04 8.20 0.09
C SER A 98 4.23 9.70 0.43
N PRO A 99 5.28 10.11 1.16
CA PRO A 99 5.54 11.51 1.47
C PRO A 99 6.01 12.31 0.26
N PHE A 100 6.70 11.70 -0.72
CA PHE A 100 7.06 12.38 -1.96
C PHE A 100 5.81 12.82 -2.74
N ILE A 101 4.84 11.92 -2.88
CA ILE A 101 3.55 12.24 -3.52
C ILE A 101 2.82 13.33 -2.73
N SER A 102 2.74 13.20 -1.40
CA SER A 102 2.15 14.24 -0.54
C SER A 102 2.81 15.61 -0.72
N ALA A 103 4.14 15.65 -0.81
CA ALA A 103 4.88 16.90 -1.00
C ALA A 103 4.61 17.53 -2.38
N VAL A 104 4.55 16.72 -3.44
CA VAL A 104 4.17 17.21 -4.79
C VAL A 104 2.77 17.83 -4.76
N PHE A 105 1.81 17.20 -4.07
CA PHE A 105 0.47 17.74 -3.88
C PHE A 105 0.49 19.07 -3.11
N PHE A 106 1.23 19.14 -2.01
CA PHE A 106 1.35 20.37 -1.22
C PHE A 106 1.96 21.51 -2.03
N MET A 107 3.05 21.25 -2.77
CA MET A 107 3.70 22.25 -3.62
C MET A 107 2.77 22.71 -4.75
N SER A 108 1.98 21.79 -5.32
CA SER A 108 1.00 22.13 -6.36
C SER A 108 -0.11 23.04 -5.84
N TRP A 109 -0.47 22.94 -4.56
CA TRP A 109 -1.47 23.81 -3.93
C TRP A 109 -0.93 25.20 -3.60
N VAL A 110 0.23 25.26 -2.94
CA VAL A 110 0.80 26.52 -2.46
C VAL A 110 1.27 27.42 -3.60
N PHE A 111 1.81 26.83 -4.67
CA PHE A 111 2.54 27.58 -5.69
C PHE A 111 1.84 27.68 -7.05
N ILE A 112 0.76 26.91 -7.30
CA ILE A 112 0.02 26.99 -8.57
C ILE A 112 -1.38 27.59 -8.33
N PRO A 113 -1.55 28.91 -8.51
CA PRO A 113 -2.86 29.54 -8.34
C PRO A 113 -3.87 29.02 -9.38
N GLY A 114 -5.09 28.72 -8.94
CA GLY A 114 -6.19 28.29 -9.80
C GLY A 114 -6.34 26.78 -10.03
N VAL A 115 -5.48 25.94 -9.44
CA VAL A 115 -5.64 24.47 -9.53
C VAL A 115 -6.83 24.02 -8.68
N ASN A 116 -7.78 23.32 -9.31
CA ASN A 116 -8.89 22.68 -8.62
C ASN A 116 -8.40 21.42 -7.91
N PHE A 117 -8.14 21.55 -6.62
CA PHE A 117 -7.52 20.50 -5.82
C PHE A 117 -8.40 19.26 -5.64
N ASN A 118 -9.73 19.44 -5.64
CA ASN A 118 -10.67 18.32 -5.63
C ASN A 118 -10.48 17.45 -6.88
N ILE A 119 -10.36 18.07 -8.05
CA ILE A 119 -10.12 17.33 -9.31
C ILE A 119 -8.78 16.61 -9.26
N LEU A 120 -7.71 17.25 -8.79
CA LEU A 120 -6.39 16.62 -8.71
C LEU A 120 -6.38 15.44 -7.73
N ALA A 121 -7.03 15.58 -6.58
CA ALA A 121 -7.16 14.50 -5.61
C ALA A 121 -8.04 13.36 -6.12
N TYR A 122 -9.17 13.66 -6.78
CA TYR A 122 -10.01 12.64 -7.42
C TYR A 122 -9.29 11.91 -8.54
N PHE A 123 -8.50 12.61 -9.35
CA PHE A 123 -7.69 12.00 -10.40
C PHE A 123 -6.67 11.01 -9.83
N PHE A 124 -5.99 11.40 -8.75
CA PHE A 124 -5.02 10.55 -8.08
C PHE A 124 -5.66 9.34 -7.38
N ILE A 125 -6.77 9.55 -6.67
CA ILE A 125 -7.57 8.46 -6.11
C ILE A 125 -8.03 7.52 -7.23
N GLY A 126 -8.46 8.07 -8.37
CA GLY A 126 -8.83 7.31 -9.56
C GLY A 126 -7.69 6.41 -10.06
N ILE A 127 -6.48 6.96 -10.21
CA ILE A 127 -5.28 6.17 -10.58
C ILE A 127 -5.01 5.06 -9.56
N CYS A 128 -5.10 5.35 -8.26
CA CYS A 128 -4.89 4.35 -7.22
C CYS A 128 -5.93 3.22 -7.30
N ILE A 129 -7.21 3.55 -7.47
CA ILE A 129 -8.29 2.57 -7.63
C ILE A 129 -8.09 1.74 -8.90
N SER A 130 -7.71 2.36 -10.01
CA SER A 130 -7.40 1.65 -11.26
C SER A 130 -6.22 0.69 -11.08
N ALA A 131 -5.15 1.11 -10.41
CA ALA A 131 -3.99 0.27 -10.15
C ALA A 131 -4.34 -0.94 -9.26
N ILE A 132 -5.12 -0.72 -8.19
CA ILE A 132 -5.61 -1.80 -7.31
C ILE A 132 -6.52 -2.76 -8.10
N SER A 133 -7.41 -2.23 -8.94
CA SER A 133 -8.31 -3.02 -9.78
C SER A 133 -7.53 -3.91 -10.75
N VAL A 134 -6.53 -3.37 -11.44
CA VAL A 134 -5.65 -4.15 -12.33
C VAL A 134 -4.91 -5.23 -11.56
N PHE A 135 -4.37 -4.91 -10.38
CA PHE A 135 -3.69 -5.89 -9.53
C PHE A 135 -4.62 -7.05 -9.13
N LEU A 136 -5.86 -6.74 -8.72
CA LEU A 136 -6.86 -7.75 -8.37
C LEU A 136 -7.23 -8.63 -9.58
N ILE A 137 -7.42 -8.03 -10.76
CA ILE A 137 -7.72 -8.78 -11.99
C ILE A 137 -6.60 -9.76 -12.32
N LEU A 138 -5.34 -9.32 -12.25
CA LEU A 138 -4.19 -10.20 -12.50
C LEU A 138 -4.15 -11.38 -11.53
N LYS A 139 -4.41 -11.14 -10.23
CA LYS A 139 -4.53 -12.22 -9.24
C LYS A 139 -5.66 -13.18 -9.54
N LEU A 140 -6.79 -12.67 -10.00
CA LEU A 140 -7.95 -13.48 -10.35
C LEU A 140 -7.67 -14.34 -11.59
N MET A 141 -6.95 -13.80 -12.58
CA MET A 141 -6.49 -14.55 -13.75
C MET A 141 -5.54 -15.69 -13.37
N ASP A 142 -4.59 -15.45 -12.48
CA ASP A 142 -3.68 -16.50 -11.98
C ASP A 142 -4.45 -17.60 -11.25
N TYR A 143 -5.46 -17.22 -10.45
CA TYR A 143 -6.33 -18.16 -9.77
C TYR A 143 -7.13 -19.04 -10.75
N ILE A 144 -7.71 -18.43 -11.79
CA ILE A 144 -8.42 -19.17 -12.85
C ILE A 144 -7.48 -20.16 -13.56
N LYS A 145 -6.24 -19.76 -13.87
CA LYS A 145 -5.25 -20.65 -14.46
C LYS A 145 -4.97 -21.86 -13.58
N LEU A 146 -4.80 -21.64 -12.27
CA LEU A 146 -4.59 -22.72 -11.31
C LEU A 146 -5.76 -23.70 -11.24
N ILE A 147 -7.00 -23.20 -11.25
CA ILE A 147 -8.20 -24.05 -11.30
C ILE A 147 -8.20 -24.90 -12.57
N LYS A 148 -7.91 -24.29 -13.72
CA LYS A 148 -7.90 -25.00 -15.01
C LYS A 148 -6.85 -26.13 -15.02
N ILE A 149 -5.66 -25.88 -14.47
CA ILE A 149 -4.62 -26.89 -14.31
C ILE A 149 -5.10 -28.03 -13.40
N SER A 150 -5.76 -27.70 -12.28
CA SER A 150 -6.31 -28.72 -11.38
C SER A 150 -7.38 -29.59 -12.04
N PHE A 151 -8.19 -29.02 -12.93
CA PHE A 151 -9.24 -29.76 -13.63
C PHE A 151 -8.65 -30.74 -14.64
N ILE A 152 -7.69 -30.28 -15.46
CA ILE A 152 -6.94 -31.12 -16.42
C ILE A 152 -6.23 -32.27 -15.69
N TYR A 153 -5.64 -32.01 -14.53
CA TYR A 153 -4.99 -33.03 -13.73
C TYR A 153 -5.97 -34.12 -13.23
N LYS A 154 -7.19 -33.73 -12.82
CA LYS A 154 -8.23 -34.67 -12.41
C LYS A 154 -8.72 -35.53 -13.57
N GLU A 155 -8.93 -34.94 -14.76
CA GLU A 155 -9.29 -35.70 -15.96
C GLU A 155 -8.22 -36.74 -16.31
N ARG A 156 -6.94 -36.35 -16.28
CA ARG A 156 -5.82 -37.25 -16.55
C ARG A 156 -5.76 -38.44 -15.58
N LEU A 157 -5.97 -38.18 -14.28
CA LEU A 157 -6.01 -39.25 -13.27
C LEU A 157 -7.18 -40.22 -13.49
N LEU A 158 -8.35 -39.72 -13.93
CA LEU A 158 -9.49 -40.56 -14.28
C LEU A 158 -9.21 -41.43 -15.50
N GLU A 159 -8.57 -40.87 -16.54
CA GLU A 159 -8.15 -41.60 -17.73
C GLU A 159 -7.12 -42.69 -17.42
N GLU A 160 -6.11 -42.37 -16.61
CA GLU A 160 -5.11 -43.34 -16.15
C GLU A 160 -5.75 -44.45 -15.31
N GLY A 161 -6.70 -44.10 -14.42
CA GLY A 161 -7.46 -45.08 -13.63
C GLY A 161 -8.34 -46.00 -14.49
N LEU A 162 -9.03 -45.46 -15.49
CA LEU A 162 -9.83 -46.22 -16.46
C LEU A 162 -8.97 -47.16 -17.30
N ASN A 163 -7.82 -46.67 -17.77
CA ASN A 163 -6.87 -47.48 -18.54
C ASN A 163 -6.30 -48.63 -17.70
N TYR A 164 -5.99 -48.38 -16.42
CA TYR A 164 -5.55 -49.43 -15.49
C TYR A 164 -6.62 -50.51 -15.30
N ILE A 165 -7.87 -50.13 -15.00
CA ILE A 165 -8.99 -51.08 -14.83
C ILE A 165 -9.19 -51.91 -16.11
N ASN A 166 -9.20 -51.26 -17.27
CA ASN A 166 -9.34 -51.96 -18.55
C ASN A 166 -8.18 -52.91 -18.86
N SER A 167 -6.98 -52.62 -18.36
CA SER A 167 -5.81 -53.50 -18.53
C SER A 167 -5.88 -54.73 -17.63
N GLU A 168 -6.48 -54.62 -16.44
CA GLU A 168 -6.67 -55.75 -15.53
C GLU A 168 -7.87 -56.63 -15.93
N ILE A 169 -8.93 -56.07 -16.52
CA ILE A 169 -10.06 -56.86 -17.05
C ILE A 169 -9.68 -57.72 -18.28
N LYS A 170 -8.62 -57.32 -19.01
CA LYS A 170 -8.13 -58.04 -20.21
C LYS A 170 -7.13 -59.17 -19.90
N LYS A 171 -6.71 -59.33 -18.65
CA LYS A 171 -5.93 -60.50 -18.19
C LYS A 171 -6.86 -61.62 -17.74
#